data_AF-A0A7W3TH03-F1
#
_entry.id   AF-A0A7W3TH03-F1
#
_cell.length_a   1.000
_cell.length_b   1.000
_cell.length_c   1.000
_cell.angle_alpha   90.00
_cell.angle_beta   90.00
_cell.angle_gamma   90.00
#
_symmetry.space_group_name_H-M   'P 1'
#
loop_
_entity.id
_entity.type
_entity.pdbx_description
1 polymer ?
#
loop_
_entity_poly.entity_id
_entity_poly.type
_entity_poly.pdbx_seq_one_letter_code
_entity_poly.pdbx_strand_id
1 'polypeptide(L)'
;PTSSLAWAQLADDAFEAGRPVESYAYARTGYHRGLDALRRSGWKGHGPVPWEHEPNRGFLRALHALARAAGAIGETEERERCSTFLKDSSPTAADTLS
;
A
#
# COMPACT_ATOMS: atom_id res chain seq x y z
N PRO A 1 4.65 -12.94 8.95
CA PRO A 1 3.18 -12.69 9.06
C PRO A 1 2.51 -12.63 7.67
N THR A 2 1.29 -13.15 7.52
CA THR A 2 0.51 -13.10 6.26
C THR A 2 -0.41 -11.87 6.17
N SER A 3 -0.64 -11.16 7.28
CA SER A 3 -1.46 -9.96 7.34
C SER A 3 -0.80 -8.80 6.58
N SER A 4 -1.46 -8.32 5.52
CA SER A 4 -1.05 -7.13 4.78
C SER A 4 -1.05 -5.88 5.68
N LEU A 5 -2.06 -5.75 6.56
CA LEU A 5 -2.18 -4.62 7.48
C LEU A 5 -1.02 -4.54 8.47
N ALA A 6 -0.56 -5.67 9.02
CA ALA A 6 0.57 -5.68 9.94
C ALA A 6 1.87 -5.17 9.26
N TRP A 7 2.07 -5.51 8.00
CA TRP A 7 3.21 -5.00 7.22
C TRP A 7 3.06 -3.52 6.88
N ALA A 8 1.84 -3.05 6.61
CA ALA A 8 1.59 -1.62 6.43
C ALA A 8 1.93 -0.82 7.69
N GLN A 9 1.53 -1.32 8.87
CA GLN A 9 1.87 -0.69 10.15
C GLN A 9 3.39 -0.63 10.37
N LEU A 10 4.11 -1.73 10.12
CA LEU A 10 5.58 -1.73 10.19
C LEU A 10 6.20 -0.71 9.24
N ALA A 11 5.63 -0.54 8.05
CA ALA A 11 6.09 0.46 7.09
C ALA A 11 5.87 1.89 7.59
N ASP A 12 4.75 2.15 8.25
CA ASP A 12 4.45 3.43 8.89
C ASP A 12 5.43 3.71 10.02
N ASP A 13 5.61 2.77 10.95
CA ASP A 13 6.54 2.89 12.08
C ASP A 13 7.98 3.12 11.61
N ALA A 14 8.42 2.41 10.56
CA ALA A 14 9.76 2.57 10.01
C ALA A 14 9.95 3.95 9.34
N PHE A 15 8.94 4.45 8.63
CA PHE A 15 9.03 5.76 8.01
C PHE A 15 9.10 6.87 9.06
N GLU A 16 8.25 6.81 10.08
CA GLU A 16 8.25 7.75 11.20
C GLU A 16 9.58 7.74 11.96
N ALA A 17 10.24 6.58 12.04
CA ALA A 17 11.58 6.44 12.60
C ALA A 17 12.72 6.92 11.68
N GLY A 18 12.41 7.55 10.53
CA GLY A 18 13.42 8.04 9.59
C GLY A 18 14.16 6.94 8.82
N ARG A 19 13.55 5.76 8.68
CA ARG A 19 14.09 4.58 7.97
C ARG A 19 13.30 4.29 6.69
N PRO A 20 13.46 5.11 5.63
CA PRO A 20 12.62 5.03 4.43
C PRO A 20 12.87 3.76 3.60
N VAL A 21 14.08 3.20 3.63
CA VAL A 21 14.41 1.95 2.92
C VAL A 21 13.69 0.75 3.56
N GLU A 22 13.70 0.67 4.89
CA GLU A 22 12.97 -0.35 5.64
C GLU A 22 11.47 -0.18 5.49
N SER A 23 10.98 1.06 5.54
CA SER A 23 9.58 1.38 5.25
C SER A 23 9.16 0.85 3.88
N TYR A 24 9.96 1.10 2.84
CA TYR A 24 9.72 0.60 1.50
C TYR A 24 9.69 -0.94 1.44
N ALA A 25 10.65 -1.61 2.10
CA ALA A 25 10.70 -3.08 2.14
C ALA A 25 9.47 -3.70 2.84
N TYR A 26 9.05 -3.10 3.95
CA TYR A 26 7.84 -3.52 4.68
C TYR A 26 6.58 -3.26 3.86
N ALA A 27 6.46 -2.07 3.26
CA ALA A 27 5.32 -1.68 2.43
C ALA A 27 5.18 -2.59 1.21
N ARG A 28 6.29 -2.87 0.50
CA ARG A 28 6.29 -3.81 -0.63
C ARG A 28 5.86 -5.22 -0.22
N THR A 29 6.31 -5.68 0.95
CA THR A 29 5.86 -6.97 1.49
C THR A 29 4.35 -6.94 1.77
N GLY A 30 3.85 -5.90 2.44
CA GLY A 30 2.42 -5.73 2.72
C GLY A 30 1.57 -5.64 1.45
N TYR A 31 2.05 -4.92 0.44
CA TYR A 31 1.44 -4.78 -0.88
C TYR A 31 1.26 -6.15 -1.55
N HIS A 32 2.31 -6.98 -1.62
CA HIS A 32 2.22 -8.31 -2.22
C HIS A 32 1.29 -9.25 -1.42
N ARG A 33 1.33 -9.23 -0.09
CA ARG A 33 0.39 -10.00 0.74
C ARG A 33 -1.07 -9.57 0.51
N GLY A 34 -1.28 -8.27 0.31
CA GLY A 34 -2.57 -7.69 -0.05
C GLY A 34 -3.06 -8.17 -1.41
N LEU A 35 -2.21 -8.11 -2.45
CA LEU A 35 -2.53 -8.64 -3.78
C LEU A 35 -2.91 -10.12 -3.74
N ASP A 36 -2.18 -10.94 -2.96
CA ASP A 36 -2.50 -12.35 -2.80
C ASP A 36 -3.89 -12.55 -2.16
N ALA A 37 -4.24 -11.74 -1.16
CA ALA A 37 -5.55 -11.78 -0.52
C ALA A 37 -6.68 -11.34 -1.48
N LEU A 38 -6.47 -10.28 -2.24
CA LEU A 38 -7.42 -9.81 -3.26
C LEU A 38 -7.67 -10.89 -4.32
N ARG A 39 -6.60 -11.52 -4.82
CA ARG A 39 -6.69 -12.60 -5.83
C ARG A 39 -7.44 -13.82 -5.31
N ARG A 40 -7.17 -14.24 -4.07
CA ARG A 40 -7.93 -15.32 -3.42
C ARG A 40 -9.42 -14.97 -3.28
N SER A 41 -9.74 -13.69 -3.14
CA SER A 41 -11.10 -13.17 -3.04
C SER A 41 -11.75 -12.88 -4.40
N GLY A 42 -11.10 -13.26 -5.50
CA GLY A 42 -11.66 -13.18 -6.86
C GLY A 42 -11.20 -11.99 -7.69
N TRP A 43 -10.43 -11.04 -7.13
CA TRP A 43 -9.93 -9.89 -7.88
C TRP A 43 -8.91 -10.30 -8.96
N LYS A 44 -9.06 -9.77 -10.17
CA LYS A 44 -8.33 -10.22 -11.38
C LYS A 44 -7.27 -9.26 -11.89
N GLY A 45 -6.72 -8.41 -11.01
CA GLY A 45 -5.67 -7.45 -11.40
C GLY A 45 -6.18 -6.10 -11.87
N HIS A 46 -7.50 -5.89 -11.92
CA HIS A 46 -8.13 -4.66 -12.37
C HIS A 46 -9.48 -4.44 -11.67
N GLY A 47 -9.95 -3.21 -11.70
CA GLY A 47 -11.20 -2.80 -11.05
C GLY A 47 -11.01 -2.33 -9.61
N PRO A 48 -12.07 -1.79 -9.00
CA PRO A 48 -12.00 -1.07 -7.74
C PRO A 48 -11.61 -1.99 -6.58
N VAL A 49 -10.94 -1.41 -5.59
CA VAL A 49 -10.63 -2.01 -4.29
C VAL A 49 -11.15 -1.06 -3.21
N PRO A 50 -12.45 -1.08 -2.87
CA PRO A 50 -13.07 -0.05 -2.04
C PRO A 50 -12.49 0.00 -0.62
N TRP A 51 -12.23 1.20 -0.11
CA TRP A 51 -11.73 1.45 1.25
C TRP A 51 -12.73 1.05 2.34
N GLU A 52 -14.01 1.17 2.01
CA GLU A 52 -15.16 0.89 2.86
C GLU A 52 -15.21 -0.60 3.21
N HIS A 53 -14.72 -1.47 2.33
CA HIS A 53 -14.55 -2.88 2.63
C HIS A 53 -13.28 -3.09 3.47
N GLU A 54 -13.47 -3.23 4.79
CA GLU A 54 -12.39 -3.28 5.78
C GLU A 54 -11.21 -4.21 5.42
N PRO A 55 -11.41 -5.44 4.89
CA PRO A 55 -10.30 -6.32 4.50
C PRO A 55 -9.33 -5.73 3.47
N ASN A 56 -9.77 -4.76 2.68
CA ASN A 56 -8.94 -4.09 1.67
C ASN A 56 -7.96 -3.07 2.28
N ARG A 57 -8.22 -2.58 3.49
CA ARG A 57 -7.47 -1.46 4.08
C ARG A 57 -6.00 -1.80 4.28
N GLY A 58 -5.66 -3.04 4.58
CA GLY A 58 -4.27 -3.48 4.67
C GLY A 58 -3.51 -3.29 3.36
N PHE A 59 -4.12 -3.70 2.23
CA PHE A 59 -3.55 -3.52 0.90
C PHE A 59 -3.41 -2.03 0.54
N LEU A 60 -4.47 -1.24 0.74
CA LEU A 60 -4.50 0.17 0.39
C LEU A 60 -3.49 0.99 1.22
N ARG A 61 -3.37 0.70 2.52
CA ARG A 61 -2.34 1.30 3.39
C ARG A 61 -0.93 0.91 2.97
N ALA A 62 -0.70 -0.36 2.64
CA ALA A 62 0.62 -0.79 2.16
C ALA A 62 0.98 -0.15 0.82
N LEU A 63 0.02 0.02 -0.10
CA LEU A 63 0.22 0.71 -1.37
C LEU A 63 0.54 2.20 -1.18
N HIS A 64 -0.18 2.87 -0.28
CA HIS A 64 0.12 4.25 0.10
C HIS A 64 1.52 4.38 0.72
N ALA A 65 1.85 3.53 1.71
CA ALA A 65 3.16 3.53 2.34
C ALA A 65 4.28 3.27 1.33
N LEU A 66 4.06 2.39 0.35
CA LEU A 66 5.01 2.12 -0.72
C LEU A 66 5.26 3.37 -1.57
N ALA A 67 4.21 4.09 -1.97
CA ALA A 67 4.34 5.33 -2.72
C ALA A 67 5.13 6.39 -1.94
N ARG A 68 4.79 6.57 -0.65
CA ARG A 68 5.45 7.52 0.25
C ARG A 68 6.93 7.20 0.44
N ALA A 69 7.26 5.94 0.74
CA ALA A 69 8.62 5.49 0.96
C ALA A 69 9.47 5.54 -0.33
N ALA A 70 8.90 5.13 -1.47
CA ALA A 70 9.54 5.27 -2.79
C ALA A 70 9.93 6.72 -3.08
N GLY A 71 9.02 7.67 -2.81
CA GLY A 71 9.30 9.09 -2.93
C GLY A 71 10.46 9.56 -2.04
N ALA A 72 10.52 9.07 -0.80
CA ALA A 72 11.57 9.44 0.15
C ALA A 72 12.97 8.90 -0.23
N ILE A 73 13.04 7.77 -0.95
CA ILE A 73 14.30 7.20 -1.43
C ILE A 73 14.69 7.67 -2.85
N GLY A 74 13.88 8.52 -3.48
CA GLY A 74 14.16 9.07 -4.82
C GLY A 74 13.63 8.23 -6.00
N GLU A 75 12.81 7.20 -5.75
CA GLU A 75 12.18 6.39 -6.80
C GLU A 75 10.87 7.03 -7.30
N THR A 76 11.00 8.14 -8.03
CA THR A 76 9.87 8.96 -8.49
C THR A 76 8.87 8.18 -9.35
N GLU A 77 9.34 7.37 -10.29
CA GLU A 77 8.45 6.58 -11.16
C GLU A 77 7.58 5.61 -10.35
N GLU A 78 8.16 4.97 -9.32
CA GLU A 78 7.38 4.05 -8.49
C GLU A 78 6.37 4.79 -7.62
N ARG A 79 6.78 5.92 -7.03
CA ARG A 79 5.86 6.79 -6.29
C ARG A 79 4.64 7.14 -7.15
N GLU A 80 4.87 7.57 -8.39
CA GLU A 80 3.79 7.96 -9.30
C GLU A 80 2.89 6.76 -9.65
N ARG A 81 3.47 5.63 -10.05
CA ARG A 81 2.70 4.41 -10.35
C ARG A 81 1.84 3.97 -9.16
N CYS A 82 2.41 3.94 -7.96
CA CYS A 82 1.68 3.52 -6.76
C CYS A 82 0.59 4.53 -6.35
N SER A 83 0.86 5.83 -6.48
CA SER A 83 -0.11 6.89 -6.17
C SER A 83 -1.30 6.88 -7.14
N THR A 84 -1.04 6.71 -8.43
CA THR A 84 -2.08 6.54 -9.45
C THR A 84 -2.88 5.28 -9.18
N PHE A 85 -2.20 4.16 -8.91
CA PHE A 85 -2.88 2.91 -8.61
C PHE A 85 -3.77 3.01 -7.36
N LEU A 86 -3.34 3.73 -6.32
CA LEU A 86 -4.15 3.96 -5.12
C LEU A 86 -5.43 4.73 -5.46
N LYS A 87 -5.32 5.84 -6.22
CA LYS A 87 -6.46 6.67 -6.64
C LYS A 87 -7.44 5.90 -7.51
N ASP A 88 -6.93 5.14 -8.47
CA ASP A 88 -7.75 4.31 -9.36
C ASP A 88 -8.43 3.15 -8.62
N SER A 89 -7.78 2.62 -7.59
CA SER A 89 -8.32 1.55 -6.76
C SER A 89 -9.40 2.05 -5.80
N SER A 90 -9.16 3.19 -5.13
CA SER A 90 -10.09 3.79 -4.19
C SER A 90 -9.79 5.29 -4.00
N PRO A 91 -10.64 6.18 -4.56
CA PRO A 91 -10.57 7.61 -4.28
C PRO A 91 -10.69 7.90 -2.77
N THR A 92 -11.60 7.22 -2.06
CA THR A 92 -11.75 7.35 -0.61
C THR A 92 -10.45 7.04 0.13
N ALA A 93 -9.70 6.01 -0.27
CA ALA A 93 -8.41 5.69 0.36
C ALA A 93 -7.37 6.76 0.08
N ALA A 94 -7.31 7.26 -1.15
CA ALA A 94 -6.37 8.33 -1.52
C ALA A 94 -6.62 9.61 -0.72
N ASP A 95 -7.88 9.97 -0.48
CA ASP A 95 -8.24 11.14 0.34
C ASP A 95 -8.06 10.88 1.85
N THR A 96 -8.31 9.65 2.31
CA THR A 96 -8.20 9.31 3.74
C THR A 96 -6.75 9.21 4.22
N LEU A 97 -5.82 8.85 3.32
CA LEU A 97 -4.42 8.58 3.65
C LEU A 97 -3.46 9.73 3.31
N SER A 98 -3.96 10.77 2.63
CA SER A 98 -3.17 11.94 2.21
C SER A 98 -2.66 12.80 3.36
#